data_AF-B9LN20-F1
#
_entry.id   AF-B9LN20-F1
#
_cell.length_a   1.000
_cell.length_b   1.000
_cell.length_c   1.000
_cell.angle_alpha   90.00
_cell.angle_beta   90.00
_cell.angle_gamma   90.00
#
_symmetry.space_group_name_H-M   'P 1'
#
loop_
_entity.id
_entity.type
_entity.pdbx_description
1 polymer ?
#
loop_
_entity_poly.entity_id
_entity_poly.type
_entity_poly.pdbx_seq_one_letter_code
_entity_poly.pdbx_strand_id
1 'polypeptide(L)'
;MTASLDRLTELRRALPVTAAAMFVVALLVPVWRIAFEAPQYPEGLLVELYAYPRLGGDYAEVQALNHYVGFYYPDPVFVDPNYAVHPDAIAAPEWILGPVVFLAVAAAGVFVALAPTDRKLRLGLLGQLAGATVAFVGTFAIVQYRLFQAGHALGESAPVVGVREFTPPLLGGYEIANISGVAWFGPGGYLAGIGFLLLVVAYLLRDSQVTVGEAPGRVRDRLSGGNEDGDGDGEPEQIGPAAEEIAEAQTAANPESVSTPDGPTSDDSGTDGSTQNGPKTGVN
;
A
#
# COMPACT_ATOMS: atom_id res chain seq x y z
N MET A 1 19.86 -31.97 13.76
CA MET A 1 18.92 -31.31 12.83
C MET A 1 18.05 -30.40 13.67
N THR A 2 18.01 -29.08 13.40
CA THR A 2 16.99 -28.21 14.03
C THR A 2 15.60 -28.61 13.54
N ALA A 3 14.63 -28.62 14.44
CA ALA A 3 13.30 -29.13 14.19
C ALA A 3 12.58 -28.28 13.14
N SER A 4 11.56 -28.85 12.49
CA SER A 4 10.74 -28.10 11.53
C SER A 4 10.05 -26.90 12.20
N LEU A 5 9.68 -27.08 13.48
CA LEU A 5 9.01 -26.07 14.30
C LEU A 5 9.90 -24.85 14.58
N ASP A 6 11.18 -25.04 14.90
CA ASP A 6 12.15 -23.95 15.16
C ASP A 6 12.26 -22.98 13.98
N ARG A 7 12.07 -23.49 12.75
CA ARG A 7 12.10 -22.66 11.54
C ARG A 7 10.79 -21.90 11.38
N LEU A 8 9.65 -22.51 11.71
CA LEU A 8 8.35 -21.83 11.61
C LEU A 8 8.21 -20.65 12.59
N THR A 9 9.03 -20.58 13.65
CA THR A 9 9.11 -19.42 14.55
C THR A 9 10.11 -18.34 14.07
N GLU A 10 10.79 -18.51 12.94
CA GLU A 10 11.44 -17.41 12.22
C GLU A 10 10.37 -16.41 11.77
N LEU A 11 10.54 -15.12 12.09
CA LEU A 11 9.52 -14.10 11.82
C LEU A 11 9.19 -13.98 10.32
N ARG A 12 10.18 -14.19 9.44
CA ARG A 12 10.04 -14.28 7.98
C ARG A 12 9.17 -15.44 7.46
N ARG A 13 8.83 -16.43 8.30
CA ARG A 13 7.92 -17.55 7.99
C ARG A 13 6.62 -17.50 8.80
N ALA A 14 6.69 -17.01 10.03
CA ALA A 14 5.50 -16.76 10.86
C ALA A 14 4.57 -15.73 10.21
N LEU A 15 5.11 -14.58 9.75
CA LEU A 15 4.31 -13.48 9.20
C LEU A 15 3.43 -13.89 7.99
N PRO A 16 3.90 -14.63 6.96
CA PRO A 16 3.03 -15.13 5.89
C PRO A 16 1.93 -16.10 6.36
N VAL A 17 2.17 -16.89 7.41
CA VAL A 17 1.16 -17.81 7.98
C VAL A 17 0.11 -17.03 8.78
N THR A 18 0.53 -16.02 9.55
CA THR A 18 -0.39 -15.10 10.23
C THR A 18 -1.24 -14.32 9.21
N ALA A 19 -0.63 -13.80 8.14
CA ALA A 19 -1.34 -13.15 7.04
C ALA A 19 -2.37 -14.09 6.39
N ALA A 20 -2.00 -15.34 6.11
CA ALA A 20 -2.90 -16.36 5.56
C ALA A 20 -4.12 -16.60 6.47
N ALA A 21 -3.92 -16.71 7.79
CA ALA A 21 -5.02 -16.83 8.74
C ALA A 21 -5.93 -15.58 8.74
N MET A 22 -5.35 -14.37 8.68
CA MET A 22 -6.12 -13.12 8.60
C MET A 22 -6.96 -13.02 7.32
N PHE A 23 -6.44 -13.44 6.17
CA PHE A 23 -7.23 -13.50 4.93
C PHE A 23 -8.37 -14.51 5.02
N VAL A 24 -8.18 -15.68 5.64
CA VAL A 24 -9.27 -16.66 5.85
C VAL A 24 -10.35 -16.10 6.78
N VAL A 25 -9.97 -15.44 7.88
CA VAL A 25 -10.95 -14.82 8.81
C VAL A 25 -11.67 -13.63 8.16
N ALA A 26 -11.00 -12.87 7.28
CA ALA A 26 -11.60 -11.75 6.56
C ALA A 26 -12.76 -12.14 5.63
N LEU A 27 -12.88 -13.42 5.23
CA LEU A 27 -14.02 -13.93 4.46
C LEU A 27 -15.31 -14.09 5.30
N LEU A 28 -15.18 -14.16 6.62
CA LEU A 28 -16.30 -14.39 7.54
C LEU A 28 -16.99 -13.10 7.99
N VAL A 29 -16.42 -11.94 7.64
CA VAL A 29 -16.84 -10.61 8.07
C VAL A 29 -16.92 -9.67 6.85
N PRO A 30 -17.69 -8.57 6.91
CA PRO A 30 -17.79 -7.67 5.77
C PRO A 30 -16.46 -6.93 5.53
N VAL A 31 -16.09 -6.82 4.24
CA VAL A 31 -14.83 -6.24 3.77
C VAL A 31 -14.99 -4.75 3.48
N TRP A 32 -16.18 -4.32 3.05
CA TRP A 32 -16.57 -2.92 2.95
C TRP A 32 -17.86 -2.64 3.73
N ARG A 33 -18.03 -1.38 4.11
CA ARG A 33 -19.27 -0.81 4.65
C ARG A 33 -19.56 0.48 3.91
N ILE A 34 -20.83 0.74 3.62
CA ILE A 34 -21.31 1.99 3.05
C ILE A 34 -22.50 2.44 3.87
N ALA A 35 -22.38 3.61 4.53
CA ALA A 35 -23.54 4.27 5.11
C ALA A 35 -24.16 5.22 4.09
N PHE A 36 -25.48 5.33 4.11
CA PHE A 36 -26.28 6.23 3.29
C PHE A 36 -27.13 7.11 4.20
N GLU A 37 -27.28 8.40 3.85
CA GLU A 37 -28.24 9.29 4.49
C GLU A 37 -29.21 9.79 3.42
N ALA A 38 -30.50 9.77 3.73
CA ALA A 38 -31.56 10.23 2.83
C ALA A 38 -32.70 10.86 3.64
N PRO A 39 -33.43 11.87 3.12
CA PRO A 39 -34.53 12.53 3.83
C PRO A 39 -35.65 11.58 4.31
N GLN A 40 -35.78 10.40 3.70
CA GLN A 40 -36.73 9.35 4.08
C GLN A 40 -36.25 8.48 5.25
N TYR A 41 -34.94 8.44 5.51
CA TYR A 41 -34.29 7.57 6.49
C TYR A 41 -33.37 8.42 7.41
N PRO A 42 -33.94 9.15 8.39
CA PRO A 42 -33.19 10.09 9.24
C PRO A 42 -32.24 9.43 10.25
N GLU A 43 -32.33 8.12 10.44
CA GLU A 43 -31.37 7.32 11.23
C GLU A 43 -30.19 6.82 10.39
N GLY A 44 -30.22 7.04 9.06
CA GLY A 44 -29.29 6.46 8.10
C GLY A 44 -29.64 5.02 7.71
N LEU A 45 -28.91 4.48 6.74
CA LEU A 45 -28.94 3.06 6.32
C LEU A 45 -27.49 2.56 6.19
N LEU A 46 -27.19 1.34 6.63
CA LEU A 46 -25.85 0.75 6.57
C LEU A 46 -25.85 -0.52 5.72
N VAL A 47 -25.11 -0.52 4.61
CA VAL A 47 -24.87 -1.71 3.79
C VAL A 47 -23.50 -2.30 4.08
N GLU A 48 -23.46 -3.59 4.36
CA GLU A 48 -22.25 -4.36 4.58
C GLU A 48 -21.96 -5.26 3.36
N LEU A 49 -20.75 -5.21 2.80
CA LEU A 49 -20.37 -5.99 1.62
C LEU A 49 -19.33 -7.04 1.99
N TYR A 50 -19.63 -8.30 1.73
CA TYR A 50 -18.73 -9.43 1.99
C TYR A 50 -17.77 -9.69 0.82
N ALA A 51 -16.77 -10.54 1.04
CA ALA A 51 -15.82 -10.99 0.02
C ALA A 51 -16.42 -11.94 -1.06
N TYR A 52 -17.74 -12.09 -1.09
CA TYR A 52 -18.52 -12.96 -1.97
C TYR A 52 -19.87 -12.29 -2.26
N PRO A 53 -20.71 -12.77 -3.21
CA PRO A 53 -22.00 -12.15 -3.58
C PRO A 53 -23.06 -12.16 -2.47
N ARG A 54 -22.81 -11.44 -1.37
CA ARG A 54 -23.69 -11.31 -0.21
C ARG A 54 -23.59 -9.90 0.38
N LEU A 55 -24.75 -9.33 0.67
CA LEU A 55 -24.92 -8.07 1.40
C LEU A 55 -25.47 -8.32 2.80
N GLY A 56 -25.13 -7.43 3.74
CA GLY A 56 -25.68 -7.36 5.10
C GLY A 56 -26.14 -5.94 5.43
N GLY A 57 -26.78 -5.78 6.59
CA GLY A 57 -27.45 -4.53 6.97
C GLY A 57 -28.66 -4.23 6.09
N ASP A 58 -28.94 -2.95 5.84
CA ASP A 58 -30.20 -2.44 5.29
C ASP A 58 -30.21 -2.43 3.75
N TYR A 59 -29.71 -3.51 3.15
CA TYR A 59 -29.47 -3.61 1.71
C TYR A 59 -30.76 -3.68 0.88
N ALA A 60 -31.89 -4.08 1.46
CA ALA A 60 -33.18 -4.11 0.76
C ALA A 60 -33.78 -2.70 0.65
N GLU A 61 -33.64 -1.91 1.72
CA GLU A 61 -34.04 -0.51 1.84
C GLU A 61 -33.21 0.36 0.89
N VAL A 62 -31.89 0.14 0.86
CA VAL A 62 -30.98 0.79 -0.10
C VAL A 62 -31.22 0.30 -1.53
N GLN A 63 -31.58 -0.96 -1.77
CA GLN A 63 -31.98 -1.42 -3.11
C GLN A 63 -33.26 -0.71 -3.60
N ALA A 64 -34.27 -0.58 -2.74
CA ALA A 64 -35.51 0.14 -3.05
C ALA A 64 -35.24 1.64 -3.30
N LEU A 65 -34.32 2.25 -2.54
CA LEU A 65 -33.89 3.63 -2.73
C LEU A 65 -33.14 3.82 -4.07
N ASN A 66 -32.21 2.91 -4.40
CA ASN A 66 -31.39 2.98 -5.62
C ASN A 66 -32.20 2.76 -6.91
N HIS A 67 -33.28 1.98 -6.86
CA HIS A 67 -34.20 1.81 -8.00
C HIS A 67 -34.77 3.14 -8.50
N TYR A 68 -35.04 4.13 -7.62
CA TYR A 68 -35.52 5.45 -8.03
C TYR A 68 -34.53 6.19 -8.93
N VAL A 69 -33.22 6.00 -8.74
CA VAL A 69 -32.14 6.61 -9.54
C VAL A 69 -31.61 5.68 -10.64
N GLY A 70 -32.24 4.52 -10.86
CA GLY A 70 -31.86 3.55 -11.89
C GLY A 70 -30.57 2.78 -11.61
N PHE A 71 -30.05 2.81 -10.38
CA PHE A 71 -28.84 2.08 -10.00
C PHE A 71 -29.21 0.71 -9.40
N TYR A 72 -28.53 -0.34 -9.84
CA TYR A 72 -28.81 -1.72 -9.43
C TYR A 72 -27.54 -2.42 -8.94
N TYR A 73 -27.68 -3.31 -7.94
CA TYR A 73 -26.57 -4.17 -7.52
C TYR A 73 -26.17 -5.12 -8.67
N PRO A 74 -24.86 -5.23 -9.01
CA PRO A 74 -24.41 -6.08 -10.10
C PRO A 74 -24.79 -7.56 -9.93
N ASP A 75 -25.17 -8.21 -11.03
CA ASP A 75 -25.54 -9.62 -11.03
C ASP A 75 -24.28 -10.53 -11.02
N PRO A 76 -24.10 -11.43 -10.05
CA PRO A 76 -23.02 -12.42 -10.07
C PRO A 76 -23.21 -13.56 -11.10
N VAL A 77 -24.37 -13.66 -11.76
CA VAL A 77 -24.72 -14.57 -12.89
C VAL A 77 -24.73 -16.08 -12.57
N PHE A 78 -23.71 -16.61 -11.91
CA PHE A 78 -23.52 -18.06 -11.69
C PHE A 78 -23.87 -18.54 -10.27
N VAL A 79 -24.29 -17.64 -9.37
CA VAL A 79 -24.81 -17.96 -8.03
C VAL A 79 -25.95 -17.01 -7.68
N ASP A 80 -27.00 -17.49 -7.01
CA ASP A 80 -28.07 -16.63 -6.53
C ASP A 80 -27.59 -15.76 -5.36
N PRO A 81 -27.64 -14.41 -5.43
CA PRO A 81 -27.32 -13.53 -4.30
C PRO A 81 -28.49 -13.44 -3.31
N ASN A 82 -28.27 -12.80 -2.15
CA ASN A 82 -29.32 -12.62 -1.12
C ASN A 82 -30.24 -11.39 -1.33
N TYR A 83 -30.22 -10.78 -2.51
CA TYR A 83 -31.03 -9.64 -2.92
C TYR A 83 -31.71 -9.93 -4.27
N ALA A 84 -32.77 -9.20 -4.60
CA ALA A 84 -33.43 -9.35 -5.90
C ALA A 84 -32.52 -8.78 -7.01
N VAL A 85 -32.16 -9.59 -8.00
CA VAL A 85 -31.45 -9.11 -9.20
C VAL A 85 -32.46 -8.43 -10.12
N HIS A 86 -32.14 -7.22 -10.59
CA HIS A 86 -32.98 -6.49 -11.55
C HIS A 86 -32.57 -6.85 -12.99
N PRO A 87 -33.50 -6.93 -13.97
CA PRO A 87 -33.15 -7.22 -15.37
C PRO A 87 -32.15 -6.23 -16.00
N ASP A 88 -32.18 -4.97 -15.55
CA ASP A 88 -31.27 -3.91 -16.00
C ASP A 88 -29.91 -3.90 -15.24
N ALA A 89 -29.62 -4.91 -14.42
CA ALA A 89 -28.38 -4.97 -13.63
C ALA A 89 -27.16 -5.39 -14.47
N ILE A 90 -25.98 -4.83 -14.13
CA ILE A 90 -24.72 -5.17 -14.80
C ILE A 90 -24.22 -6.55 -14.38
N ALA A 91 -24.08 -7.46 -15.33
CA ALA A 91 -23.48 -8.79 -15.12
C ALA A 91 -21.99 -8.71 -14.74
N ALA A 92 -21.66 -9.08 -13.50
CA ALA A 92 -20.34 -9.06 -12.87
C ALA A 92 -19.93 -10.44 -12.27
N PRO A 93 -19.83 -11.52 -13.09
CA PRO A 93 -19.52 -12.87 -12.63
C PRO A 93 -18.17 -13.00 -11.89
N GLU A 94 -17.25 -12.07 -12.09
CA GLU A 94 -15.99 -11.98 -11.34
C GLU A 94 -16.16 -11.85 -9.81
N TRP A 95 -17.33 -11.43 -9.30
CA TRP A 95 -17.56 -11.31 -7.85
C TRP A 95 -17.43 -12.65 -7.11
N ILE A 96 -17.64 -13.76 -7.80
CA ILE A 96 -17.46 -15.12 -7.28
C ILE A 96 -15.96 -15.45 -7.05
N LEU A 97 -15.05 -14.71 -7.68
CA LEU A 97 -13.60 -14.89 -7.50
C LEU A 97 -13.07 -14.27 -6.20
N GLY A 98 -13.86 -13.47 -5.48
CA GLY A 98 -13.46 -12.82 -4.23
C GLY A 98 -12.87 -13.79 -3.19
N PRO A 99 -13.55 -14.91 -2.84
CA PRO A 99 -13.00 -15.90 -1.91
C PRO A 99 -11.81 -16.64 -2.51
N VAL A 100 -11.81 -16.86 -3.83
CA VAL A 100 -10.71 -17.54 -4.53
C VAL A 100 -9.42 -16.73 -4.44
N VAL A 101 -9.49 -15.40 -4.58
CA VAL A 101 -8.34 -14.49 -4.41
C VAL A 101 -7.76 -14.57 -3.00
N PHE A 102 -8.60 -14.43 -1.98
CA PHE A 102 -8.16 -14.48 -0.57
C PHE A 102 -7.57 -15.86 -0.21
N LEU A 103 -8.22 -16.95 -0.62
CA LEU A 103 -7.75 -18.31 -0.37
C LEU A 103 -6.47 -18.64 -1.14
N ALA A 104 -6.31 -18.16 -2.37
CA ALA A 104 -5.09 -18.34 -3.16
C ALA A 104 -3.91 -17.59 -2.53
N VAL A 105 -4.09 -16.33 -2.12
CA VAL A 105 -3.05 -15.55 -1.42
C VAL A 105 -2.70 -16.19 -0.07
N ALA A 106 -3.68 -16.69 0.68
CA ALA A 106 -3.45 -17.41 1.93
C ALA A 106 -2.67 -18.72 1.72
N ALA A 107 -3.09 -19.57 0.78
CA ALA A 107 -2.44 -20.83 0.47
C ALA A 107 -0.99 -20.62 -0.03
N ALA A 108 -0.76 -19.62 -0.88
CA ALA A 108 0.57 -19.26 -1.35
C ALA A 108 1.46 -18.72 -0.20
N GLY A 109 0.90 -17.98 0.76
CA GLY A 109 1.61 -17.54 1.96
C GLY A 109 2.11 -18.71 2.83
N VAL A 110 1.24 -19.72 3.06
CA VAL A 110 1.60 -20.96 3.76
C VAL A 110 2.64 -21.76 2.95
N PHE A 111 2.46 -21.90 1.64
CA PHE A 111 3.41 -22.61 0.77
C PHE A 111 4.82 -21.98 0.79
N VAL A 112 4.90 -20.64 0.79
CA VAL A 112 6.18 -19.92 0.88
C VAL A 112 6.83 -20.08 2.26
N ALA A 113 6.06 -20.11 3.35
CA ALA A 113 6.59 -20.38 4.69
C ALA A 113 7.23 -21.80 4.79
N LEU A 114 6.78 -22.76 3.99
CA LEU A 114 7.35 -24.12 3.89
C LEU A 114 8.61 -24.21 3.01
N ALA A 115 9.10 -23.13 2.41
CA ALA A 115 10.23 -23.17 1.47
C ALA A 115 11.52 -23.75 2.10
N PRO A 116 12.15 -24.79 1.51
CA PRO A 116 13.22 -25.56 2.17
C PRO A 116 14.61 -24.92 2.09
N THR A 117 14.76 -23.74 1.48
CA THR A 117 16.08 -23.11 1.21
C THR A 117 15.91 -21.60 1.18
N ASP A 118 16.82 -20.83 1.78
CA ASP A 118 16.73 -19.36 1.86
C ASP A 118 16.59 -18.68 0.50
N ARG A 119 17.30 -19.17 -0.55
CA ARG A 119 17.11 -18.68 -1.93
C ARG A 119 15.69 -18.89 -2.46
N LYS A 120 15.06 -20.03 -2.13
CA LYS A 120 13.66 -20.31 -2.50
C LYS A 120 12.68 -19.51 -1.64
N LEU A 121 12.99 -19.29 -0.35
CA LEU A 121 12.18 -18.45 0.54
C LEU A 121 12.18 -16.98 0.09
N ARG A 122 13.34 -16.39 -0.23
CA ARG A 122 13.44 -15.01 -0.73
C ARG A 122 12.67 -14.81 -2.05
N LEU A 123 12.82 -15.75 -2.99
CA LEU A 123 12.08 -15.72 -4.27
C LEU A 123 10.58 -15.95 -4.05
N GLY A 124 10.21 -16.84 -3.13
CA GLY A 124 8.83 -17.09 -2.73
C GLY A 124 8.17 -15.88 -2.09
N LEU A 125 8.85 -15.18 -1.17
CA LEU A 125 8.36 -13.95 -0.55
C LEU A 125 8.18 -12.82 -1.57
N LEU A 126 9.08 -12.69 -2.54
CA LEU A 126 8.92 -11.76 -3.66
C LEU A 126 7.70 -12.13 -4.53
N GLY A 127 7.57 -13.40 -4.92
CA GLY A 127 6.44 -13.90 -5.71
C GLY A 127 5.10 -13.79 -4.98
N GLN A 128 5.09 -14.01 -3.66
CA GLN A 128 3.94 -13.83 -2.78
C GLN A 128 3.50 -12.38 -2.71
N LEU A 129 4.45 -11.45 -2.47
CA LEU A 129 4.12 -10.03 -2.39
C LEU A 129 3.66 -9.49 -3.75
N ALA A 130 4.35 -9.83 -4.84
CA ALA A 130 3.96 -9.45 -6.19
C ALA A 130 2.60 -10.03 -6.59
N GLY A 131 2.38 -11.32 -6.34
CA GLY A 131 1.12 -12.01 -6.62
C GLY A 131 -0.06 -11.45 -5.81
N ALA A 132 0.13 -11.21 -4.50
CA ALA A 132 -0.87 -10.55 -3.66
C ALA A 132 -1.15 -9.12 -4.12
N THR A 133 -0.13 -8.36 -4.53
CA THR A 133 -0.29 -7.00 -5.06
C THR A 133 -1.12 -7.01 -6.33
N VAL A 134 -0.79 -7.87 -7.30
CA VAL A 134 -1.54 -8.01 -8.56
C VAL A 134 -2.97 -8.47 -8.29
N ALA A 135 -3.18 -9.44 -7.40
CA ALA A 135 -4.51 -9.98 -7.09
C ALA A 135 -5.41 -8.94 -6.42
N PHE A 136 -4.93 -8.25 -5.38
CA PHE A 136 -5.71 -7.20 -4.71
C PHE A 136 -5.89 -5.96 -5.59
N VAL A 137 -4.83 -5.38 -6.16
CA VAL A 137 -4.96 -4.19 -7.03
C VAL A 137 -5.82 -4.49 -8.26
N GLY A 138 -5.70 -5.69 -8.84
CA GLY A 138 -6.59 -6.17 -9.90
C GLY A 138 -8.05 -6.23 -9.45
N THR A 139 -8.34 -6.76 -8.26
CA THR A 139 -9.70 -6.80 -7.69
C THR A 139 -10.25 -5.39 -7.45
N PHE A 140 -9.46 -4.49 -6.85
CA PHE A 140 -9.86 -3.08 -6.68
C PHE A 140 -10.18 -2.41 -8.03
N ALA A 141 -9.34 -2.59 -9.05
CA ALA A 141 -9.56 -2.04 -10.38
C ALA A 141 -10.82 -2.61 -11.05
N ILE A 142 -11.05 -3.91 -10.94
CA ILE A 142 -12.23 -4.59 -11.50
C ILE A 142 -13.52 -4.10 -10.80
N VAL A 143 -13.55 -4.05 -9.46
CA VAL A 143 -14.73 -3.55 -8.73
C VAL A 143 -14.98 -2.08 -9.05
N GLN A 144 -13.94 -1.22 -9.08
CA GLN A 144 -14.10 0.19 -9.46
C GLN A 144 -14.62 0.36 -10.90
N TYR A 145 -14.20 -0.52 -11.83
CA TYR A 145 -14.70 -0.54 -13.21
C TYR A 145 -16.16 -1.00 -13.30
N ARG A 146 -16.60 -1.97 -12.47
CA ARG A 146 -18.02 -2.36 -12.40
C ARG A 146 -18.91 -1.32 -11.72
N LEU A 147 -18.39 -0.62 -10.72
CA LEU A 147 -19.05 0.56 -10.11
C LEU A 147 -19.17 1.72 -11.12
N PHE A 148 -18.16 1.92 -11.98
CA PHE A 148 -18.24 2.85 -13.10
C PHE A 148 -19.33 2.45 -14.10
N GLN A 149 -19.34 1.18 -14.56
CA GLN A 149 -20.39 0.67 -15.45
C GLN A 149 -21.79 0.85 -14.86
N ALA A 150 -22.01 0.44 -13.61
CA ALA A 150 -23.33 0.53 -12.96
C ALA A 150 -23.80 1.99 -12.75
N GLY A 151 -22.88 2.95 -12.57
CA GLY A 151 -23.20 4.37 -12.41
C GLY A 151 -23.34 5.17 -13.72
N HIS A 152 -22.95 4.59 -14.86
CA HIS A 152 -23.14 5.16 -16.21
C HIS A 152 -24.19 4.41 -17.05
N ALA A 153 -24.61 3.22 -16.63
CA ALA A 153 -25.70 2.44 -17.20
C ALA A 153 -26.96 2.51 -16.31
N LEU A 154 -27.32 3.72 -15.86
CA LEU A 154 -28.53 3.95 -15.08
C LEU A 154 -29.76 3.62 -15.95
N GLY A 155 -30.69 2.82 -15.41
CA GLY A 155 -31.83 2.33 -16.18
C GLY A 155 -32.71 3.45 -16.72
N GLU A 156 -32.96 3.46 -18.03
CA GLU A 156 -33.92 4.38 -18.70
C GLU A 156 -35.37 4.21 -18.18
N SER A 157 -35.61 3.08 -17.50
CA SER A 157 -36.80 2.71 -16.73
C SER A 157 -36.98 3.46 -15.39
N ALA A 158 -35.99 4.22 -14.93
CA ALA A 158 -35.96 4.81 -13.60
C ALA A 158 -37.06 5.87 -13.36
N PRO A 159 -37.77 5.84 -12.20
CA PRO A 159 -38.76 6.85 -11.84
C PRO A 159 -38.23 8.29 -11.76
N VAL A 160 -36.95 8.50 -11.43
CA VAL A 160 -36.31 9.83 -11.39
C VAL A 160 -35.40 9.99 -12.62
N VAL A 161 -36.00 10.40 -13.73
CA VAL A 161 -35.28 10.68 -14.98
C VAL A 161 -34.41 11.92 -14.84
N GLY A 162 -33.17 11.87 -15.36
CA GLY A 162 -32.26 13.02 -15.40
C GLY A 162 -31.28 13.14 -14.23
N VAL A 163 -31.12 12.09 -13.43
CA VAL A 163 -29.96 11.95 -12.52
C VAL A 163 -28.67 11.94 -13.35
N ARG A 164 -27.64 12.67 -12.91
CA ARG A 164 -26.33 12.68 -13.57
C ARG A 164 -25.64 11.32 -13.37
N GLU A 165 -24.99 10.83 -14.41
CA GLU A 165 -24.04 9.71 -14.34
C GLU A 165 -23.03 9.92 -13.21
N PHE A 166 -22.71 8.85 -12.48
CA PHE A 166 -21.82 8.89 -11.33
C PHE A 166 -20.94 7.64 -11.26
N THR A 167 -20.08 7.56 -10.25
CA THR A 167 -19.30 6.36 -9.96
C THR A 167 -19.04 6.31 -8.46
N PRO A 168 -19.59 5.32 -7.73
CA PRO A 168 -19.28 5.16 -6.31
C PRO A 168 -17.77 4.95 -6.12
N PRO A 169 -17.11 5.74 -5.25
CA PRO A 169 -15.73 5.50 -4.89
C PRO A 169 -15.64 4.30 -3.94
N LEU A 170 -14.58 3.50 -4.05
CA LEU A 170 -14.32 2.40 -3.11
C LEU A 170 -14.00 2.86 -1.66
N LEU A 171 -13.68 4.14 -1.48
CA LEU A 171 -13.44 4.81 -0.18
C LEU A 171 -13.81 6.30 -0.29
N GLY A 172 -14.48 6.83 0.73
CA GLY A 172 -14.83 8.26 0.83
C GLY A 172 -16.32 8.55 0.58
N GLY A 173 -16.67 9.84 0.62
CA GLY A 173 -18.04 10.33 0.43
C GLY A 173 -18.40 10.60 -1.03
N TYR A 174 -19.70 10.45 -1.35
CA TYR A 174 -20.33 10.82 -2.61
C TYR A 174 -21.80 11.24 -2.37
N GLU A 175 -22.42 11.85 -3.37
CA GLU A 175 -23.80 12.38 -3.29
C GLU A 175 -24.52 12.17 -4.64
N ILE A 176 -25.76 11.68 -4.58
CA ILE A 176 -26.61 11.38 -5.74
C ILE A 176 -28.01 11.94 -5.48
N ALA A 177 -28.42 12.94 -6.27
CA ALA A 177 -29.66 13.69 -6.05
C ALA A 177 -29.77 14.23 -4.60
N ASN A 178 -30.57 13.60 -3.74
CA ASN A 178 -30.75 13.96 -2.33
C ASN A 178 -30.24 12.88 -1.36
N ILE A 179 -29.37 11.97 -1.83
CA ILE A 179 -28.85 10.83 -1.06
C ILE A 179 -27.33 11.02 -0.92
N SER A 180 -26.83 11.11 0.31
CA SER A 180 -25.39 11.02 0.59
C SER A 180 -25.00 9.56 0.79
N GLY A 181 -23.75 9.22 0.46
CA GLY A 181 -23.17 7.91 0.71
C GLY A 181 -21.71 8.04 1.12
N VAL A 182 -21.27 7.27 2.11
CA VAL A 182 -19.87 7.23 2.55
C VAL A 182 -19.39 5.79 2.62
N ALA A 183 -18.37 5.45 1.83
CA ALA A 183 -17.79 4.12 1.75
C ALA A 183 -16.48 4.02 2.57
N TRP A 184 -16.32 2.93 3.33
CA TRP A 184 -15.07 2.62 4.04
C TRP A 184 -14.86 1.11 4.19
N PHE A 185 -13.68 0.71 4.70
CA PHE A 185 -13.37 -0.69 4.96
C PHE A 185 -14.16 -1.24 6.15
N GLY A 186 -14.80 -2.40 5.96
CA GLY A 186 -15.32 -3.21 7.06
C GLY A 186 -14.20 -3.94 7.80
N PRO A 187 -14.51 -4.69 8.86
CA PRO A 187 -13.53 -5.48 9.61
C PRO A 187 -12.69 -6.42 8.74
N GLY A 188 -13.28 -7.01 7.69
CA GLY A 188 -12.57 -7.84 6.72
C GLY A 188 -11.57 -7.06 5.86
N GLY A 189 -11.86 -5.79 5.55
CA GLY A 189 -10.96 -4.91 4.80
C GLY A 189 -9.75 -4.51 5.63
N TYR A 190 -9.95 -4.21 6.91
CA TYR A 190 -8.83 -3.99 7.85
C TYR A 190 -8.00 -5.26 8.08
N LEU A 191 -8.63 -6.44 8.23
CA LEU A 191 -7.92 -7.72 8.33
C LEU A 191 -7.09 -8.02 7.07
N ALA A 192 -7.64 -7.75 5.87
CA ALA A 192 -6.92 -7.91 4.61
C ALA A 192 -5.76 -6.91 4.47
N GLY A 193 -5.97 -5.64 4.84
CA GLY A 193 -4.93 -4.61 4.81
C GLY A 193 -3.78 -4.91 5.77
N ILE A 194 -4.07 -5.35 7.00
CA ILE A 194 -3.05 -5.79 7.94
C ILE A 194 -2.37 -7.06 7.43
N GLY A 195 -3.11 -8.06 6.94
CA GLY A 195 -2.55 -9.27 6.34
C GLY A 195 -1.57 -8.96 5.20
N PHE A 196 -1.91 -8.02 4.32
CA PHE A 196 -1.02 -7.53 3.26
C PHE A 196 0.22 -6.81 3.82
N LEU A 197 0.07 -5.97 4.84
CA LEU A 197 1.19 -5.34 5.53
C LEU A 197 2.14 -6.38 6.16
N LEU A 198 1.62 -7.47 6.74
CA LEU A 198 2.45 -8.57 7.25
C LEU A 198 3.24 -9.26 6.12
N LEU A 199 2.71 -9.36 4.89
CA LEU A 199 3.48 -9.83 3.72
C LEU A 199 4.59 -8.86 3.32
N VAL A 200 4.33 -7.54 3.35
CA VAL A 200 5.36 -6.51 3.13
C VAL A 200 6.47 -6.62 4.16
N VAL A 201 6.14 -6.71 5.46
CA VAL A 201 7.12 -6.87 6.54
C VAL A 201 7.89 -8.19 6.41
N ALA A 202 7.23 -9.30 6.04
CA ALA A 202 7.89 -10.58 5.78
C ALA A 202 8.91 -10.48 4.63
N TYR A 203 8.59 -9.76 3.56
CA TYR A 203 9.50 -9.51 2.44
C TYR A 203 10.67 -8.58 2.83
N LEU A 204 10.44 -7.56 3.64
CA LEU A 204 11.53 -6.71 4.17
C LEU A 204 12.47 -7.50 5.11
N LEU A 205 11.92 -8.41 5.92
CA LEU A 205 12.66 -9.27 6.85
C LEU A 205 13.17 -10.59 6.21
N ARG A 206 13.05 -10.77 4.90
CA ARG A 206 13.49 -11.99 4.16
C ARG A 206 14.95 -12.40 4.43
N ASP A 207 15.78 -11.40 4.73
CA ASP A 207 17.23 -11.51 4.95
C ASP A 207 17.58 -11.70 6.45
N SER A 208 16.61 -11.54 7.36
CA SER A 208 16.78 -11.63 8.81
C SER A 208 16.29 -12.96 9.39
N GLN A 209 17.13 -13.65 10.15
CA GLN A 209 16.78 -14.89 10.85
C GLN A 209 16.24 -14.63 12.29
N VAL A 210 15.53 -13.52 12.49
CA VAL A 210 14.99 -13.16 13.82
C VAL A 210 13.83 -14.07 14.19
N THR A 211 13.96 -14.76 15.32
CA THR A 211 12.90 -15.60 15.92
C THR A 211 11.89 -14.72 16.67
N VAL A 212 10.60 -15.11 16.69
CA VAL A 212 9.53 -14.35 17.38
C VAL A 212 9.88 -14.01 18.84
N GLY A 213 10.56 -14.90 19.57
CA GLY A 213 10.98 -14.66 20.96
C GLY A 213 12.09 -13.63 21.14
N GLU A 214 12.90 -13.34 20.11
CA GLU A 214 13.97 -12.34 20.17
C GLU A 214 13.53 -10.94 19.71
N ALA A 215 12.38 -10.85 19.03
CA ALA A 215 11.86 -9.59 18.51
C ALA A 215 11.57 -8.53 19.60
N PRO A 216 10.99 -8.86 20.78
CA PRO A 216 10.76 -7.88 21.84
C PRO A 216 12.05 -7.27 22.39
N GLY A 217 13.13 -8.07 22.48
CA GLY A 217 14.46 -7.59 22.87
C GLY A 217 14.97 -6.55 21.90
N ARG A 218 15.17 -6.91 20.62
CA ARG A 218 15.74 -5.98 19.62
C ARG A 218 14.86 -4.76 19.33
N VAL A 219 13.55 -4.82 19.59
CA VAL A 219 12.67 -3.63 19.54
C VAL A 219 12.92 -2.74 20.75
N ARG A 220 13.04 -3.31 21.96
CA ARG A 220 13.42 -2.55 23.17
C ARG A 220 14.80 -1.92 23.02
N ASP A 221 15.81 -2.68 22.58
CA ASP A 221 17.19 -2.21 22.45
C ASP A 221 17.29 -1.03 21.48
N ARG A 222 16.51 -1.03 20.40
CA ARG A 222 16.39 0.09 19.43
C ARG A 222 15.60 1.31 19.95
N LEU A 223 14.81 1.15 21.01
CA LEU A 223 14.05 2.22 21.65
C LEU A 223 14.80 2.83 22.84
N SER A 224 15.65 2.06 23.53
CA SER A 224 16.55 2.57 24.57
C SER A 224 17.86 3.14 24.01
N GLY A 225 18.45 2.49 22.99
CA GLY A 225 19.68 2.94 22.31
C GLY A 225 19.53 4.18 21.43
N GLY A 226 18.57 5.05 21.75
CA GLY A 226 18.40 6.38 21.16
C GLY A 226 18.46 7.51 22.18
N ASN A 227 18.90 7.22 23.42
CA ASN A 227 18.88 8.18 24.54
C ASN A 227 20.13 8.08 25.45
N GLU A 228 21.24 7.51 24.96
CA GLU A 228 22.54 7.43 25.64
C GLU A 228 23.66 7.92 24.70
N ASP A 229 23.72 9.24 24.50
CA ASP A 229 24.82 9.96 23.84
C ASP A 229 24.82 11.42 24.36
N GLY A 230 25.05 11.56 25.67
CA GLY A 230 25.04 12.83 26.39
C GLY A 230 25.41 12.62 27.87
N ASP A 231 26.30 13.48 28.37
CA ASP A 231 26.97 13.43 29.68
C ASP A 231 27.80 12.13 29.93
N GLY A 232 29.13 12.15 30.11
CA GLY A 232 30.06 13.30 30.09
C GLY A 232 30.89 13.47 31.37
N ASP A 233 31.45 12.39 31.91
CA ASP A 233 32.49 12.40 32.95
C ASP A 233 33.67 11.54 32.47
N GLY A 234 34.91 11.86 32.86
CA GLY A 234 36.07 11.08 32.44
C GLY A 234 37.38 11.38 33.18
N GLU A 235 38.37 10.52 32.97
CA GLU A 235 39.80 10.75 33.26
C GLU A 235 40.67 10.03 32.23
N PRO A 236 41.96 10.42 32.03
CA PRO A 236 42.69 10.13 30.80
C PRO A 236 43.44 8.79 30.79
N GLU A 237 43.34 8.05 29.69
CA GLU A 237 44.19 6.89 29.39
C GLU A 237 45.54 7.32 28.78
N GLN A 238 46.61 6.59 29.09
CA GLN A 238 47.99 7.02 28.81
C GLN A 238 48.39 6.81 27.34
N ILE A 239 48.82 7.89 26.67
CA ILE A 239 49.33 7.84 25.30
C ILE A 239 50.79 7.33 25.30
N GLY A 240 51.03 6.21 24.61
CA GLY A 240 52.36 5.64 24.41
C GLY A 240 53.23 6.41 23.39
N PRO A 241 54.55 6.21 23.39
CA PRO A 241 55.49 7.03 22.61
C PRO A 241 55.46 6.70 21.11
N ALA A 242 54.63 7.44 20.37
CA ALA A 242 54.63 7.47 18.90
C ALA A 242 54.34 8.87 18.30
N ALA A 243 54.08 9.88 19.14
CA ALA A 243 53.67 11.23 18.71
C ALA A 243 54.83 12.24 18.64
N GLU A 244 56.01 11.90 19.17
CA GLU A 244 57.10 12.85 19.42
C GLU A 244 57.96 13.14 18.17
N GLU A 245 58.06 12.17 17.23
CA GLU A 245 58.93 12.25 16.04
C GLU A 245 58.31 13.05 14.87
N ILE A 246 57.00 13.32 14.89
CA ILE A 246 56.29 14.01 13.80
C ILE A 246 56.12 15.52 14.07
N ALA A 247 56.18 15.94 15.35
CA ALA A 247 55.91 17.32 15.75
C ALA A 247 57.05 18.32 15.41
N GLU A 248 58.31 17.94 15.57
CA GLU A 248 59.45 18.86 15.35
C GLU A 248 59.63 19.26 13.87
N ALA A 249 59.11 18.46 12.93
CA ALA A 249 59.36 18.63 11.50
C ALA A 249 58.59 19.79 10.82
N GLN A 250 57.60 20.41 11.49
CA GLN A 250 56.69 21.38 10.85
C GLN A 250 56.68 22.79 11.46
N THR A 251 57.34 23.04 12.60
CA THR A 251 57.31 24.35 13.29
C THR A 251 58.46 25.30 12.88
N ALA A 252 59.42 24.84 12.06
CA ALA A 252 60.70 25.51 11.84
C ALA A 252 60.89 26.18 10.45
N ALA A 253 59.83 26.74 9.83
CA ALA A 253 59.96 27.43 8.54
C ALA A 253 58.90 28.53 8.27
N ASN A 254 59.10 29.73 8.82
CA ASN A 254 58.60 30.99 8.25
C ASN A 254 59.48 32.16 8.71
N PRO A 255 60.01 32.98 7.79
CA PRO A 255 59.84 34.43 7.95
C PRO A 255 59.46 35.16 6.64
N GLU A 256 58.97 36.38 6.82
CA GLU A 256 58.24 37.18 5.83
C GLU A 256 59.12 37.88 4.75
N SER A 257 58.46 38.27 3.65
CA SER A 257 58.42 39.66 3.11
C SER A 257 59.08 40.04 1.75
N VAL A 258 58.43 41.01 1.09
CA VAL A 258 58.88 42.00 0.07
C VAL A 258 58.94 41.64 -1.45
N SER A 259 58.48 42.62 -2.25
CA SER A 259 58.74 42.96 -3.68
C SER A 259 58.07 42.23 -4.87
N THR A 260 57.25 43.00 -5.60
CA THR A 260 57.10 43.08 -7.08
C THR A 260 58.29 43.85 -7.73
N PRO A 261 58.49 43.97 -9.08
CA PRO A 261 57.54 43.84 -10.20
C PRO A 261 58.08 43.12 -11.49
N ASP A 262 57.47 43.43 -12.65
CA ASP A 262 57.94 43.35 -14.06
C ASP A 262 57.82 42.06 -14.92
N GLY A 263 57.49 42.28 -16.21
CA GLY A 263 57.92 41.44 -17.35
C GLY A 263 56.84 40.76 -18.22
N PRO A 264 56.68 41.12 -19.52
CA PRO A 264 55.69 40.49 -20.43
C PRO A 264 56.26 39.82 -21.71
N THR A 265 55.53 38.83 -22.25
CA THR A 265 55.57 38.28 -23.64
C THR A 265 54.27 37.45 -23.85
N SER A 266 53.43 37.65 -24.88
CA SER A 266 53.46 37.14 -26.29
C SER A 266 53.51 35.60 -26.38
N ASP A 267 52.78 34.85 -27.22
CA ASP A 267 51.84 35.08 -28.37
C ASP A 267 51.14 33.70 -28.68
N ASP A 268 50.09 33.46 -29.49
CA ASP A 268 49.13 34.20 -30.35
C ASP A 268 47.90 33.25 -30.64
N SER A 269 46.89 33.68 -31.42
CA SER A 269 45.68 32.97 -31.93
C SER A 269 44.52 32.77 -30.92
N GLY A 270 43.23 32.84 -31.29
CA GLY A 270 42.55 32.94 -32.60
C GLY A 270 41.52 31.80 -32.76
N THR A 271 40.31 31.94 -33.31
CA THR A 271 39.58 33.08 -33.93
C THR A 271 38.07 32.75 -33.97
N ASP A 272 37.18 33.75 -33.88
CA ASP A 272 35.72 33.70 -34.19
C ASP A 272 34.80 32.67 -33.46
N GLY A 273 33.49 32.91 -33.32
CA GLY A 273 32.74 34.13 -33.65
C GLY A 273 31.23 34.07 -33.34
N SER A 274 30.73 35.15 -32.75
CA SER A 274 29.42 35.79 -33.01
C SER A 274 28.09 34.99 -32.99
N THR A 275 27.35 35.21 -31.90
CA THR A 275 25.90 35.53 -31.87
C THR A 275 24.88 34.58 -32.53
N GLN A 276 24.02 33.97 -31.71
CA GLN A 276 22.67 33.54 -32.10
C GLN A 276 21.64 34.55 -31.57
N ASN A 277 20.63 34.91 -32.36
CA ASN A 277 19.75 36.06 -32.06
C ASN A 277 18.31 35.84 -32.58
N GLY A 278 17.31 36.29 -31.81
CA GLY A 278 15.93 36.49 -32.25
C GLY A 278 14.93 35.34 -32.05
N PRO A 279 13.91 35.50 -31.17
CA PRO A 279 12.69 34.69 -31.18
C PRO A 279 11.65 35.28 -32.15
N LYS A 280 10.83 34.42 -32.79
CA LYS A 280 9.57 34.85 -33.45
C LYS A 280 8.48 33.77 -33.33
N THR A 281 7.44 34.06 -32.56
CA THR A 281 6.12 33.47 -32.72
C THR A 281 5.36 34.22 -33.82
N GLY A 282 4.58 33.50 -34.63
CA GLY A 282 3.84 34.07 -35.77
C GLY A 282 2.61 33.23 -36.10
N VAL A 283 1.48 33.90 -36.31
CA VAL A 283 0.14 33.29 -36.47
C VAL A 283 -0.10 32.77 -37.89
N ASN A 284 -0.63 31.55 -37.99
CA ASN A 284 -1.85 31.19 -38.75
C ASN A 284 -2.29 29.75 -38.44
#